data_AF-A0A800DXC1-F1
#
_entry.id   AF-A0A800DXC1-F1
#
_cell.length_a   1.000
_cell.length_b   1.000
_cell.length_c   1.000
_cell.angle_alpha   90.00
_cell.angle_beta   90.00
_cell.angle_gamma   90.00
#
_symmetry.space_group_name_H-M   'P 1'
#
loop_
_entity.id
_entity.type
_entity.pdbx_description
1 polymer ?
#
loop_
_entity_poly.entity_id
_entity_poly.type
_entity_poly.pdbx_seq_one_letter_code
_entity_poly.pdbx_strand_id
1 'polypeptide(L)'
;PNQFLDLSKQGFGVPVGDWLRGKLKSELESYTEKEFIDKQDIFNYLFINNLVKNHLAGIEDNTFKIWTFYCFQKWYVNNIN
;
A
#
# COMPACT_ATOMS: atom_id res chain seq x y z
N PRO A 1 34.05 11.01 -15.02
CA PRO A 1 33.35 9.73 -15.34
C PRO A 1 33.81 8.48 -14.54
N ASN A 2 34.67 8.61 -13.51
CA ASN A 2 35.25 7.44 -12.83
C ASN A 2 34.56 7.02 -11.52
N GLN A 3 33.55 7.76 -11.04
CA GLN A 3 32.89 7.49 -9.74
C GLN A 3 31.50 6.83 -9.87
N PHE A 4 31.00 6.63 -11.09
CA PHE A 4 29.68 6.01 -11.30
C PHE A 4 29.68 4.50 -11.03
N LEU A 5 30.85 3.87 -11.11
CA LEU A 5 31.04 2.42 -10.91
C LEU A 5 31.30 2.03 -9.44
N ASP A 6 31.56 3.01 -8.56
CA ASP A 6 31.88 2.77 -7.13
C ASP A 6 30.64 2.81 -6.22
N LEU A 7 29.45 2.98 -6.78
CA LEU A 7 28.21 2.88 -6.03
C LEU A 7 27.95 1.41 -5.66
N SER A 8 27.75 1.16 -4.36
CA SER A 8 27.19 -0.10 -3.87
C SER A 8 25.95 -0.45 -4.68
N LYS A 9 25.81 -1.73 -5.11
CA LYS A 9 24.65 -2.21 -5.87
C LYS A 9 23.38 -2.00 -5.05
N GLN A 10 22.76 -0.84 -5.22
CA GLN A 10 21.40 -0.61 -4.78
C GLN A 10 20.53 -1.21 -5.89
N GLY A 11 20.05 -2.43 -5.67
CA GLY A 11 19.07 -3.03 -6.58
C GLY A 11 17.95 -2.03 -6.83
N PHE A 12 17.47 -1.92 -8.07
CA PHE A 12 16.36 -1.05 -8.42
C PHE A 12 15.18 -1.35 -7.48
N GLY A 13 14.94 -0.46 -6.51
CA GLY A 13 13.86 -0.63 -5.57
C GLY A 13 12.55 -0.72 -6.34
N VAL A 14 11.74 -1.75 -6.05
CA VAL A 14 10.44 -1.89 -6.68
C VAL A 14 9.61 -0.66 -6.29
N PRO A 15 9.04 0.11 -7.25
CA PRO A 15 8.36 1.36 -6.96
C PRO A 15 6.92 1.10 -6.47
N VAL A 16 6.80 0.38 -5.35
CA VAL A 16 5.53 -0.08 -4.79
C VAL A 16 4.61 1.10 -4.47
N GLY A 17 5.15 2.18 -3.91
CA GLY A 17 4.37 3.39 -3.63
C GLY A 17 3.72 3.98 -4.89
N ASP A 18 4.43 3.99 -6.01
CA ASP A 18 3.88 4.49 -7.28
C ASP A 18 2.82 3.57 -7.85
N TRP A 19 2.97 2.26 -7.64
CA TRP A 19 1.95 1.30 -8.01
C TRP A 19 0.67 1.48 -7.18
N LEU A 20 0.81 1.65 -5.87
CA LEU A 20 -0.31 1.90 -4.94
C LEU A 20 -1.03 3.21 -5.28
N ARG A 21 -0.32 4.25 -5.70
CA ARG A 21 -0.89 5.53 -6.15
C ARG A 21 -1.47 5.50 -7.56
N GLY A 22 -1.03 4.54 -8.38
CA GLY A 22 -1.41 4.40 -9.79
C GLY A 22 -2.20 3.12 -10.04
N LYS A 23 -1.55 2.16 -10.68
CA LYS A 23 -2.20 0.95 -11.23
C LYS A 23 -2.96 0.09 -10.20
N LEU A 24 -2.57 0.12 -8.93
CA LEU A 24 -3.21 -0.61 -7.84
C LEU A 24 -4.18 0.25 -7.03
N LYS A 25 -4.30 1.56 -7.32
CA LYS A 25 -5.09 2.49 -6.53
C LYS A 25 -6.55 2.04 -6.37
N SER A 26 -7.20 1.71 -7.48
CA SER A 26 -8.62 1.33 -7.46
C SER A 26 -8.88 0.06 -6.64
N GLU A 27 -7.94 -0.90 -6.67
CA GLU A 27 -8.05 -2.13 -5.89
C GLU A 27 -7.71 -1.89 -4.41
N LEU A 28 -6.73 -1.03 -4.12
CA LEU A 28 -6.45 -0.60 -2.77
C LEU A 28 -7.67 0.11 -2.15
N GLU A 29 -8.32 1.01 -2.90
CA GLU A 29 -9.49 1.76 -2.45
C GLU A 29 -10.65 0.82 -2.11
N SER A 30 -10.89 -0.24 -2.90
CA SER A 30 -11.95 -1.22 -2.59
C SER A 30 -11.67 -2.00 -1.30
N TYR A 31 -10.40 -2.26 -0.96
CA TYR A 31 -10.03 -2.84 0.33
C TYR A 31 -10.14 -1.91 1.53
N THR A 32 -10.37 -0.62 1.30
CA THR A 32 -10.57 0.37 2.36
C THR A 32 -12.03 0.77 2.54
N GLU A 33 -12.95 0.15 1.81
CA GLU A 33 -14.38 0.41 1.96
C GLU A 33 -14.84 0.10 3.39
N LYS A 34 -15.69 0.98 3.94
CA LYS A 34 -16.10 0.90 5.34
C LYS A 34 -16.78 -0.42 5.67
N GLU A 35 -17.71 -0.85 4.83
CA GLU A 35 -18.43 -2.10 5.02
C GLU A 35 -17.50 -3.31 4.98
N PHE A 36 -16.53 -3.31 4.06
CA PHE A 36 -15.53 -4.37 3.96
C PHE A 36 -14.66 -4.46 5.21
N ILE A 37 -14.12 -3.33 5.68
CA ILE A 37 -13.28 -3.29 6.90
C ILE A 37 -14.08 -3.66 8.15
N ASP A 38 -15.28 -3.10 8.32
CA ASP A 38 -16.11 -3.35 9.50
C ASP A 38 -16.55 -4.83 9.57
N LYS A 39 -16.85 -5.46 8.41
CA LYS A 39 -17.19 -6.88 8.35
C LYS A 39 -16.04 -7.80 8.76
N GLN A 40 -14.79 -7.36 8.57
CA GLN A 40 -13.61 -8.13 8.97
C GLN A 40 -13.40 -8.12 10.49
N ASP A 41 -13.77 -7.03 11.17
CA ASP A 41 -13.53 -6.80 12.60
C ASP A 41 -12.05 -6.95 13.01
N ILE A 42 -11.12 -6.65 12.08
CA ILE A 42 -9.67 -6.78 12.27
C ILE A 42 -8.98 -5.41 12.32
N PHE A 43 -9.45 -4.44 11.51
CA PHE A 43 -8.83 -3.13 11.38
C PHE A 43 -9.76 -2.01 11.83
N ASN A 44 -9.17 -0.92 12.33
CA ASN A 44 -9.90 0.30 12.58
C ASN A 44 -10.11 1.08 11.27
N TYR A 45 -11.36 1.19 10.82
CA TYR A 45 -11.71 1.88 9.57
C TYR A 45 -11.18 3.31 9.49
N LEU A 46 -11.38 4.12 10.54
CA LEU A 46 -10.99 5.54 10.52
C LEU A 46 -9.47 5.69 10.33
N PHE A 47 -8.70 4.85 11.02
CA PHE A 47 -7.24 4.83 10.90
C PHE A 47 -6.80 4.42 9.49
N ILE A 48 -7.31 3.30 8.96
CA ILE A 48 -6.93 2.79 7.63
C ILE A 48 -7.31 3.78 6.53
N ASN A 49 -8.53 4.32 6.58
CA ASN A 49 -9.02 5.27 5.59
C ASN A 49 -8.16 6.54 5.56
N ASN A 50 -7.79 7.08 6.73
CA ASN A 50 -6.91 8.25 6.80
C ASN A 50 -5.49 7.94 6.30
N LEU A 51 -4.93 6.79 6.70
CA LEU A 51 -3.62 6.33 6.29
C LEU A 51 -3.52 6.21 4.76
N VAL A 52 -4.50 5.56 4.14
CA VAL A 52 -4.53 5.35 2.68
C VAL A 52 -4.79 6.66 1.94
N LYS A 53 -5.73 7.50 2.39
CA LYS A 53 -5.98 8.80 1.76
C LYS A 53 -4.76 9.71 1.78
N ASN A 54 -4.08 9.84 2.92
CA ASN A 54 -2.87 10.65 3.03
C ASN A 54 -1.77 10.17 2.07
N HIS A 55 -1.63 8.85 1.90
CA HIS A 55 -0.65 8.28 0.98
C HIS A 55 -1.02 8.50 -0.49
N LEU A 56 -2.29 8.27 -0.85
CA LEU A 56 -2.77 8.47 -2.22
C LEU A 56 -2.72 9.94 -2.63
N ALA A 57 -2.92 10.85 -1.69
CA ALA A 57 -2.76 12.29 -1.89
C ALA A 57 -1.29 12.75 -1.93
N GLY A 58 -0.32 11.87 -1.63
CA GLY A 58 1.10 12.22 -1.57
C GLY A 58 1.48 13.10 -0.37
N ILE A 59 0.61 13.21 0.64
CA ILE A 59 0.84 13.98 1.87
C ILE A 59 1.90 13.29 2.74
N GLU A 60 1.81 11.96 2.84
CA GLU A 60 2.74 11.13 3.62
C GLU A 60 3.14 9.87 2.85
N ASP A 61 4.42 9.50 2.93
CA ASP A 61 4.85 8.21 2.42
C ASP A 61 4.62 7.10 3.45
N ASN A 62 3.48 6.43 3.31
CA ASN A 62 3.12 5.23 4.07
C ASN A 62 3.27 3.95 3.23
N THR A 63 4.12 3.95 2.18
CA THR A 63 4.27 2.83 1.21
C THR A 63 4.34 1.47 1.89
N PHE A 64 5.22 1.29 2.89
CA PHE A 64 5.39 -0.02 3.52
C PHE A 64 4.17 -0.47 4.31
N LYS A 65 3.55 0.43 5.10
CA LYS A 65 2.34 0.08 5.88
C LYS A 65 1.19 -0.30 4.96
N ILE A 66 0.99 0.48 3.90
CA ILE A 66 -0.10 0.26 2.95
C ILE A 66 0.17 -0.98 2.11
N TRP A 67 1.43 -1.25 1.75
CA TRP A 67 1.77 -2.49 1.08
C TRP A 67 1.50 -3.73 1.95
N THR A 68 1.88 -3.69 3.23
CA THR A 68 1.54 -4.77 4.18
C THR A 68 0.04 -4.97 4.30
N PHE A 69 -0.72 -3.88 4.46
CA PHE A 69 -2.18 -3.92 4.48
C PHE A 69 -2.75 -4.50 3.19
N TYR A 70 -2.30 -4.03 2.04
CA TYR A 70 -2.74 -4.48 0.72
C TYR A 70 -2.49 -5.99 0.53
N CYS A 71 -1.29 -6.48 0.86
CA CYS A 71 -0.97 -7.90 0.79
C CYS A 71 -1.87 -8.74 1.71
N PHE A 72 -2.12 -8.27 2.93
CA PHE A 72 -3.05 -8.92 3.84
C PHE A 72 -4.45 -9.01 3.22
N GLN A 73 -4.95 -7.91 2.66
CA GLN A 73 -6.29 -7.86 2.08
C GLN A 73 -6.43 -8.77 0.86
N LYS A 74 -5.42 -8.81 -0.01
CA LYS A 74 -5.36 -9.78 -1.12
C LYS A 74 -5.44 -11.23 -0.62
N TRP A 75 -4.69 -11.56 0.42
CA TRP A 75 -4.76 -12.89 1.01
C TRP A 75 -6.12 -13.18 1.64
N TYR A 76 -6.67 -12.23 2.41
CA TYR A 76 -7.96 -12.37 3.08
C TYR A 76 -9.08 -12.67 2.08
N VAL A 77 -9.17 -11.87 1.00
CA VAL A 77 -10.18 -12.06 -0.05
C VAL A 77 -10.05 -13.42 -0.74
N ASN A 78 -8.83 -13.92 -0.91
CA ASN A 78 -8.61 -15.19 -1.59
C ASN A 78 -8.82 -16.43 -0.70
N ASN A 79 -8.83 -16.29 0.63
CA ASN A 79 -8.78 -17.45 1.55
C ASN A 79 -9.87 -17.47 2.63
N ILE A 80 -10.46 -16.32 2.97
CA ILE A 80 -11.44 -16.20 4.06
C ILE A 80 -12.81 -15.76 3.54
N ASN A 81 -12.84 -14.81 2.61
CA ASN A 81 -14.08 -14.21 2.11
C ASN A 81 -14.81 -15.10 1.10
#